data_AF-A0A7V0QMR8-F1
#
_entry.id   AF-A0A7V0QMR8-F1
#
_cell.length_a   1.000
_cell.length_b   1.000
_cell.length_c   1.000
_cell.angle_alpha   90.00
_cell.angle_beta   90.00
_cell.angle_gamma   90.00
#
_symmetry.space_group_name_H-M   'P 1'
#
loop_
_entity.id
_entity.type
_entity.pdbx_description
1 polymer ?
#
loop_
_entity_poly.entity_id
_entity_poly.type
_entity_poly.pdbx_seq_one_letter_code
_entity_poly.pdbx_strand_id
1 'polypeptide(L)'
;LSRLLALLPRLPERWRGPVERYLAWQRKRHARKFARLGDVALVLVVAVPLPATGAWTGCLLATLLGIPPRRAFPLITLGVLLAGGIVLAASLGLFALL
;
A
#
# COMPACT_ATOMS: atom_id res chain seq x y z
N LEU A 1 12.60 -2.38 10.58
CA LEU A 1 12.71 -3.86 10.51
C LEU A 1 14.09 -4.34 10.05
N SER A 2 14.69 -3.75 9.01
CA SER A 2 16.06 -4.06 8.54
C SER A 2 17.14 -3.88 9.61
N ARG A 3 17.02 -2.87 10.49
CA ARG A 3 17.91 -2.66 11.64
C ARG A 3 17.82 -3.73 12.74
N LEU A 4 16.66 -4.38 12.88
CA LEU A 4 16.46 -5.50 13.82
C LEU A 4 16.99 -6.82 13.24
N LEU A 5 16.89 -7.02 11.92
CA LEU A 5 17.49 -8.16 11.23
C LEU A 5 19.03 -8.10 11.26
N ALA A 6 19.62 -6.90 11.30
CA ALA A 6 21.06 -6.72 11.49
C ALA A 6 21.56 -7.13 12.90
N LEU A 7 20.65 -7.24 13.89
CA LEU A 7 20.94 -7.71 15.26
C LEU A 7 20.71 -9.22 15.43
N LEU A 8 20.04 -9.85 14.47
CA LEU A 8 19.77 -11.29 14.42
C LEU A 8 21.03 -12.17 14.54
N PRO A 9 22.21 -11.81 13.99
CA PRO A 9 23.44 -12.58 14.22
C PRO A 9 23.97 -12.52 15.67
N ARG A 10 23.46 -11.61 16.51
CA ARG A 10 23.83 -11.54 17.94
C ARG A 10 22.90 -12.35 18.84
N LEU A 11 21.88 -13.02 18.30
CA LEU A 11 20.99 -13.85 19.10
C LEU A 11 21.70 -15.16 19.53
N PRO A 12 21.48 -15.60 20.79
CA PRO A 12 21.92 -16.91 21.23
C PRO A 12 21.35 -18.00 20.31
N GLU A 13 22.18 -18.97 19.92
CA GLU A 13 21.85 -19.96 18.89
C GLU A 13 20.54 -20.72 19.18
N ARG A 14 20.28 -20.96 20.48
CA ARG A 14 19.08 -21.61 21.01
C ARG A 14 17.77 -20.93 20.62
N TRP A 15 17.80 -19.65 20.28
CA TRP A 15 16.61 -18.85 19.94
C TRP A 15 16.48 -18.52 18.43
N ARG A 16 17.46 -18.89 17.59
CA ARG A 16 17.44 -18.58 16.14
C ARG A 16 16.29 -19.28 15.41
N GLY A 17 16.15 -20.60 15.63
CA GLY A 17 15.14 -21.41 14.94
C GLY A 17 13.68 -20.98 15.20
N PRO A 18 13.25 -20.79 16.46
CA PRO A 18 11.89 -20.35 16.76
C PRO A 18 11.59 -18.94 16.21
N VAL A 19 12.56 -18.03 16.31
CA VAL A 19 12.42 -16.64 15.85
C VAL A 19 12.35 -16.55 14.33
N GLU A 20 13.19 -17.28 13.60
CA GLU A 20 13.13 -17.34 12.14
C GLU A 20 11.79 -17.94 11.66
N ARG A 21 11.32 -19.01 12.32
CA ARG A 21 10.02 -19.62 11.98
C ARG A 21 8.86 -18.69 12.29
N TYR A 22 8.89 -17.96 13.39
CA TYR A 22 7.88 -16.95 13.73
C TYR A 22 7.87 -15.77 12.75
N LEU A 23 9.05 -15.25 12.39
CA LEU A 23 9.19 -14.17 11.41
C LEU A 23 8.79 -14.63 9.98
N ALA A 24 9.16 -15.84 9.58
CA ALA A 24 8.77 -16.42 8.30
C ALA A 24 7.26 -16.72 8.25
N TRP A 25 6.68 -17.20 9.36
CA TRP A 25 5.24 -17.40 9.51
C TRP A 25 4.48 -16.07 9.47
N GLN A 26 4.95 -15.04 10.17
CA GLN A 26 4.43 -13.67 10.08
C GLN A 26 4.46 -13.13 8.64
N ARG A 27 5.59 -13.27 7.93
CA ARG A 27 5.70 -12.88 6.51
C ARG A 27 4.70 -13.63 5.62
N LYS A 28 4.49 -14.93 5.85
CA LYS A 28 3.55 -15.75 5.05
C LYS A 28 2.08 -15.46 5.38
N ARG A 29 1.77 -15.14 6.64
CA ARG A 29 0.39 -14.97 7.15
C ARG A 29 -0.20 -13.62 6.77
N HIS A 30 0.61 -12.56 6.69
CA HIS A 30 0.15 -11.22 6.33
C HIS A 30 0.07 -10.96 4.81
N ALA A 31 0.63 -11.82 3.96
CA ALA A 31 0.80 -11.55 2.52
C ALA A 31 -0.41 -11.87 1.62
N ARG A 32 -1.40 -12.69 2.02
CA ARG A 32 -2.41 -13.21 1.08
C ARG A 32 -3.85 -12.79 1.32
N LYS A 33 -4.26 -12.55 2.57
CA LYS A 33 -5.65 -12.17 2.88
C LYS A 33 -5.92 -10.66 2.77
N PHE A 34 -4.92 -9.81 3.00
CA PHE A 34 -5.05 -8.36 2.84
C PHE A 34 -4.71 -7.86 1.43
N ALA A 35 -4.05 -8.67 0.60
CA ALA A 35 -3.62 -8.25 -0.73
C ALA A 35 -4.81 -7.88 -1.65
N ARG A 36 -5.87 -8.71 -1.71
CA ARG A 36 -6.96 -8.45 -2.67
C ARG A 36 -7.91 -7.32 -2.26
N LEU A 37 -8.25 -7.20 -0.97
CA LEU A 37 -9.08 -6.08 -0.50
C LEU A 37 -8.28 -4.78 -0.34
N GLY A 38 -7.01 -4.87 0.04
CA GLY A 38 -6.14 -3.72 0.20
C GLY A 38 -5.84 -3.02 -1.13
N ASP A 39 -5.61 -3.79 -2.21
CA ASP A 39 -5.38 -3.22 -3.54
C ASP A 39 -6.60 -2.41 -4.04
N VAL A 40 -7.82 -2.91 -3.82
CA VAL A 40 -9.07 -2.25 -4.25
C VAL A 40 -9.38 -1.03 -3.37
N ALA A 41 -9.24 -1.15 -2.05
CA ALA A 41 -9.43 -0.03 -1.13
C ALA A 41 -8.42 1.10 -1.40
N LEU A 42 -7.18 0.74 -1.76
CA LEU A 42 -6.14 1.70 -2.12
C LEU A 42 -6.52 2.51 -3.35
N VAL A 43 -7.01 1.86 -4.42
CA VAL A 43 -7.44 2.55 -5.65
C VAL A 43 -8.67 3.40 -5.39
N LEU A 44 -9.68 2.89 -4.69
CA LEU A 44 -10.90 3.64 -4.39
C LEU A 44 -10.63 4.89 -3.56
N VAL A 45 -9.79 4.80 -2.54
CA VAL A 45 -9.43 5.96 -1.72
C VAL A 45 -8.68 7.00 -2.56
N VAL A 46 -7.75 6.57 -3.42
CA VAL A 46 -6.96 7.50 -4.25
C VAL A 46 -7.76 8.08 -5.43
N ALA A 47 -8.74 7.33 -5.96
CA ALA A 47 -9.52 7.73 -7.13
C ALA A 47 -10.62 8.75 -6.80
N VAL A 48 -11.12 8.77 -5.56
CA VAL A 48 -12.07 9.80 -5.12
C VAL A 48 -11.31 11.13 -5.05
N PRO A 49 -11.72 12.18 -5.80
CA PRO A 49 -11.01 13.45 -5.85
C PRO A 49 -11.35 14.32 -4.63
N LEU A 50 -11.10 13.82 -3.41
CA LEU A 50 -11.19 14.65 -2.21
C LEU A 50 -9.85 15.39 -2.01
N PRO A 51 -9.88 16.67 -1.59
CA PRO A 51 -8.68 17.32 -1.10
C PRO A 51 -8.16 16.49 0.07
N ALA A 52 -6.92 16.01 -0.02
CA ALA A 52 -6.23 15.07 0.89
C ALA A 52 -6.24 13.57 0.51
N THR A 53 -6.99 13.11 -0.50
CA THR A 53 -6.91 11.72 -0.99
C THR A 53 -6.11 11.65 -2.29
N GLY A 54 -4.81 11.38 -2.18
CA GLY A 54 -3.91 11.33 -3.33
C GLY A 54 -2.76 10.36 -3.12
N ALA A 55 -1.67 10.56 -3.88
CA ALA A 55 -0.52 9.65 -3.84
C ALA A 55 0.09 9.48 -2.44
N TRP A 56 0.09 10.54 -1.62
CA TRP A 56 0.66 10.53 -0.27
C TRP A 56 -0.18 9.66 0.69
N THR A 57 -1.50 9.77 0.64
CA THR A 57 -2.45 8.93 1.40
C THR A 57 -2.44 7.50 0.88
N GLY A 58 -2.30 7.32 -0.44
CA GLY A 58 -2.11 6.00 -1.06
C GLY A 58 -0.82 5.31 -0.59
N CYS A 59 0.30 6.02 -0.52
CA CYS A 59 1.54 5.49 0.03
C CYS A 59 1.39 5.10 1.51
N LEU A 60 0.71 5.93 2.30
CA LEU A 60 0.44 5.65 3.72
C LEU A 60 -0.44 4.38 3.88
N LEU A 61 -1.54 4.29 3.12
CA LEU A 61 -2.39 3.10 3.10
C LEU A 61 -1.62 1.86 2.62
N ALA A 62 -0.78 1.98 1.59
CA ALA A 62 0.03 0.88 1.10
C ALA A 62 0.99 0.35 2.16
N THR A 63 1.61 1.24 2.96
CA THR A 63 2.44 0.83 4.09
C THR A 63 1.63 0.20 5.23
N LEU A 64 0.44 0.70 5.54
CA LEU A 64 -0.47 0.15 6.56
C LEU A 64 -1.00 -1.24 6.17
N LEU A 65 -1.34 -1.42 4.90
CA LEU A 65 -1.87 -2.66 4.33
C LEU A 65 -0.76 -3.67 3.96
N GLY A 66 0.51 -3.29 4.13
CA GLY A 66 1.66 -4.14 3.81
C GLY A 66 1.81 -4.43 2.32
N ILE A 67 1.31 -3.55 1.45
CA ILE A 67 1.39 -3.69 0.00
C ILE A 67 2.84 -3.41 -0.43
N PRO A 68 3.50 -4.33 -1.15
CA PRO A 68 4.87 -4.11 -1.58
C PRO A 68 4.94 -2.91 -2.55
N PRO A 69 5.97 -2.05 -2.45
CA PRO A 69 6.07 -0.81 -3.22
C PRO A 69 6.04 -1.05 -4.75
N ARG A 70 6.59 -2.19 -5.20
CA ARG A 70 6.55 -2.61 -6.61
C ARG A 70 5.12 -2.78 -7.16
N ARG A 71 4.15 -3.05 -6.28
CA ARG A 71 2.75 -3.27 -6.63
C ARG A 71 1.90 -2.04 -6.29
N ALA A 72 2.20 -1.38 -5.17
CA ALA A 72 1.55 -0.14 -4.76
C ALA A 72 1.77 0.99 -5.77
N PHE A 73 2.97 1.10 -6.35
CA PHE A 73 3.29 2.17 -7.30
C PHE A 73 2.33 2.23 -8.51
N PRO A 74 2.16 1.17 -9.33
CA PRO A 74 1.21 1.22 -10.44
C PRO A 74 -0.25 1.39 -9.99
N LEU A 75 -0.65 0.84 -8.85
CA LEU A 75 -2.01 1.02 -8.29
C LEU A 75 -2.30 2.48 -7.93
N ILE A 76 -1.35 3.15 -7.27
CA ILE A 76 -1.47 4.56 -6.88
C ILE A 76 -1.45 5.45 -8.12
N THR A 77 -0.55 5.20 -9.07
CA THR A 77 -0.51 5.96 -10.34
C THR A 77 -1.83 5.89 -11.08
N LEU A 78 -2.43 4.70 -11.16
CA LEU A 78 -3.72 4.50 -11.84
C LEU A 78 -4.86 5.25 -11.13
N GLY A 79 -4.91 5.20 -9.80
CA GLY A 79 -5.86 5.99 -9.01
C GLY A 79 -5.69 7.50 -9.22
N VAL A 80 -4.46 8.00 -9.25
CA VAL A 80 -4.18 9.43 -9.46
C VAL A 80 -4.55 9.88 -10.87
N LEU A 81 -4.31 9.06 -11.89
CA LEU A 81 -4.73 9.36 -13.27
C LEU A 81 -6.25 9.44 -13.38
N LEU A 82 -6.99 8.55 -12.71
CA LEU A 82 -8.45 8.60 -12.66
C LEU A 82 -8.94 9.85 -11.93
N ALA A 83 -8.40 10.15 -10.75
CA ALA A 83 -8.74 11.35 -10.00
C ALA A 83 -8.46 12.63 -10.82
N GLY A 84 -7.30 12.69 -11.48
CA GLY A 84 -6.92 13.78 -12.38
C GLY A 84 -7.88 13.92 -13.57
N GLY A 85 -8.29 12.81 -14.18
CA GLY A 85 -9.28 12.82 -15.26
C GLY A 85 -10.65 13.36 -14.82
N ILE A 86 -11.13 12.95 -13.65
CA ILE A 86 -12.39 13.43 -13.07
C ILE A 86 -12.31 14.94 -12.78
N VAL A 87 -11.24 15.39 -12.12
CA VAL A 87 -11.04 16.81 -11.79
C VAL A 87 -10.86 17.65 -13.05
N LEU A 88 -10.16 17.15 -14.06
CA LEU A 88 -9.98 17.84 -15.34
C LEU A 88 -11.33 18.00 -16.06
N ALA A 89 -12.13 16.93 -16.12
CA ALA A 89 -13.48 16.99 -16.71
C ALA A 89 -14.40 17.96 -15.94
N ALA A 90 -14.34 17.97 -14.61
CA ALA A 90 -15.05 18.93 -13.77
C ALA A 90 -14.60 20.37 -14.02
N SER A 91 -13.29 20.60 -14.13
CA SER A 91 -12.70 21.93 -14.32
C SER A 91 -12.98 22.50 -15.72
N LEU A 92 -13.02 21.65 -16.75
CA LEU A 92 -13.37 22.02 -18.12
C LEU A 92 -14.87 22.29 -18.30
N GLY A 93 -15.69 22.13 -17.26
CA GLY A 93 -17.13 22.35 -17.34
C GLY A 93 -17.88 21.27 -18.13
N LEU A 94 -17.28 20.11 -18.40
CA LEU A 94 -17.96 18.98 -19.05
C LEU A 94 -19.14 18.47 -18.22
N PHE A 95 -19.06 18.57 -16.88
CA PHE A 95 -20.19 18.30 -15.98
C PHE A 95 -21.26 19.40 -15.96
N ALA A 96 -20.96 20.59 -16.49
CA ALA A 96 -21.94 21.67 -16.66
C ALA A 96 -22.62 21.63 -18.05
N LEU A 97 -22.09 20.82 -18.97
CA LEU A 97 -22.60 20.61 -20.34
C LEU A 97 -23.40 19.30 -20.49
N LEU A 98 -23.26 18.35 -19.55
CA LEU A 98 -24.06 17.12 -19.40
C LEU A 98 -25.29 17.39 -18.52
#